data_AF-X1JFS4-F1
#
_entry.id   AF-X1JFS4-F1
#
_cell.length_a   1.000
_cell.length_b   1.000
_cell.length_c   1.000
_cell.angle_alpha   90.00
_cell.angle_beta   90.00
_cell.angle_gamma   90.00
#
_symmetry.space_group_name_H-M   'P 1'
#
loop_
_entity.id
_entity.type
_entity.pdbx_description
1 polymer ?
#
loop_
_entity_poly.entity_id
_entity_poly.type
_entity_poly.pdbx_seq_one_letter_code
_entity_poly.pdbx_strand_id
1 'polypeptide(L)'
;DILTAYKNRMITRDEASDLLADMGETYFHRDFMLKAVDYKKGLELTENKIKGIRNLYKRQVYDANKTIDELSKLDLPTQEVEDLMQLWYYEIKADPPNLWTTAQTLTFIKKDLITRDRGIVELKAIGYDDEHIDVYMRSIE
;
A
#
# COMPACT_ATOMS: atom_id res chain seq x y z
N ASP A 1 29.59 5.10 8.16
CA ASP A 1 29.57 6.01 7.00
C ASP A 1 28.87 7.31 7.40
N ILE A 2 29.51 8.47 7.18
CA ILE A 2 29.02 9.78 7.65
C ILE A 2 27.72 10.17 6.95
N LEU A 3 27.64 9.96 5.63
CA LEU A 3 26.45 10.28 4.86
C LEU A 3 25.24 9.44 5.30
N THR A 4 25.46 8.16 5.64
CA THR A 4 24.41 7.29 6.19
C THR A 4 23.91 7.79 7.55
N ALA A 5 24.82 8.19 8.45
CA ALA A 5 24.44 8.76 9.75
C ALA A 5 23.62 10.05 9.58
N TYR A 6 24.01 10.91 8.64
CA TYR A 6 23.27 12.12 8.28
C TYR A 6 21.90 11.81 7.66
N LYS A 7 21.84 10.83 6.74
CA LYS A 7 20.60 10.36 6.13
C LYS A 7 19.60 9.92 7.20
N ASN A 8 20.08 9.16 8.18
CA ASN A 8 19.28 8.58 9.26
C ASN A 8 19.03 9.55 10.43
N ARG A 9 19.38 10.84 10.29
CA ARG A 9 19.18 11.88 11.33
C ARG A 9 19.90 11.60 12.64
N MET A 10 20.97 10.80 12.62
CA MET A 10 21.81 10.54 13.78
C MET A 10 22.76 11.71 14.07
N ILE A 11 23.10 12.46 13.02
CA ILE A 11 23.89 13.69 13.07
C ILE A 11 23.20 14.76 12.20
N THR A 12 23.49 16.01 12.51
CA THR A 12 23.06 17.19 11.76
C THR A 12 23.87 17.36 10.48
N ARG A 13 23.43 18.29 9.62
CA ARG A 13 24.14 18.62 8.38
C ARG A 13 25.52 19.22 8.65
N ASP A 14 25.59 20.08 9.66
CA ASP A 14 26.81 20.78 10.03
C ASP A 14 27.84 19.79 10.61
N GLU A 15 27.43 18.93 11.55
CA GLU A 15 28.27 17.84 12.06
C GLU A 15 28.76 16.91 10.95
N ALA A 16 27.91 16.57 9.99
CA ALA A 16 28.32 15.77 8.84
C ALA A 16 29.33 16.51 7.94
N SER A 17 29.18 17.82 7.78
CA SER A 17 30.12 18.66 7.02
C SER A 17 31.49 18.73 7.70
N ASP A 18 31.51 18.91 9.01
CA ASP A 18 32.73 18.97 9.82
C ASP A 18 33.47 17.63 9.79
N LEU A 19 32.78 16.52 10.00
CA LEU A 19 33.39 15.18 9.93
C LEU A 19 33.95 14.86 8.54
N LEU A 20 33.29 15.31 7.47
CA LEU A 20 33.83 15.15 6.11
C LEU A 20 35.04 16.08 5.88
N ALA A 21 35.05 17.27 6.49
CA ALA A 21 36.19 18.18 6.45
C ALA A 21 37.42 17.59 7.13
N ASP A 22 37.22 16.97 8.29
CA ASP A 22 38.27 16.26 9.04
C ASP A 22 38.84 15.07 8.25
N MET A 23 38.03 14.45 7.38
CA MET A 23 38.47 13.41 6.44
C MET A 23 39.20 13.96 5.20
N GLY A 24 39.35 15.28 5.08
CA GLY A 24 40.08 15.93 3.99
C GLY A 24 39.23 16.26 2.76
N GLU A 25 37.90 16.10 2.82
CA GLU A 25 37.04 16.47 1.69
C GLU A 25 36.99 17.98 1.49
N THR A 26 37.00 18.43 0.25
CA THR A 26 36.90 19.87 -0.07
C THR A 26 35.49 20.40 0.18
N TYR A 27 35.34 21.70 0.50
CA TYR A 27 34.04 22.31 0.72
C TYR A 27 33.03 22.02 -0.41
N PHE A 28 33.47 22.15 -1.67
CA PHE A 28 32.63 21.87 -2.83
C PHE A 28 32.14 20.41 -2.85
N HIS A 29 33.04 19.45 -2.62
CA HIS A 29 32.67 18.03 -2.62
C HIS A 29 31.72 17.70 -1.47
N ARG A 30 32.00 18.17 -0.25
CA ARG A 30 31.14 17.98 0.93
C ARG A 30 29.74 18.53 0.71
N ASP A 31 29.64 19.76 0.21
CA ASP A 31 28.35 20.41 -0.06
C ASP A 31 27.54 19.62 -1.10
N PHE A 32 28.19 19.15 -2.16
CA PHE A 32 27.55 18.28 -3.16
C PHE A 32 27.04 16.96 -2.56
N MET A 33 27.87 16.27 -1.77
CA MET A 33 27.49 15.01 -1.10
C MET A 33 26.29 15.19 -0.18
N LEU A 34 26.30 16.24 0.66
CA LEU A 34 25.21 16.52 1.60
C LEU A 34 23.92 16.90 0.87
N LYS A 35 23.99 17.71 -0.20
CA LYS A 35 22.83 18.01 -1.06
C LYS A 35 22.23 16.77 -1.71
N ALA A 36 23.06 15.83 -2.16
CA ALA A 36 22.59 14.57 -2.71
C ALA A 36 21.86 13.73 -1.65
N VAL A 37 22.32 13.74 -0.39
CA VAL A 37 21.63 13.07 0.72
C VAL A 37 20.31 13.78 1.04
N ASP A 38 20.27 15.11 1.06
CA ASP A 38 19.06 15.89 1.29
C ASP A 38 17.99 15.60 0.24
N TYR A 39 18.39 15.55 -1.03
CA TYR A 39 17.51 15.19 -2.14
C TYR A 39 16.95 13.77 -1.96
N LYS A 40 17.80 12.79 -1.62
CA LYS A 40 17.36 11.41 -1.34
C LYS A 40 16.38 11.33 -0.17
N LYS A 41 16.60 12.10 0.91
CA LYS A 41 15.68 12.17 2.06
C LYS A 41 14.32 12.73 1.65
N GLY A 42 14.30 13.74 0.79
CA GLY A 42 13.08 14.31 0.22
C GLY A 42 12.29 13.28 -0.59
N LEU A 43 12.96 12.58 -1.51
CA LEU A 43 12.35 11.52 -2.30
C LEU A 43 11.77 10.40 -1.44
N GLU A 44 12.55 9.89 -0.47
CA GLU A 44 12.10 8.81 0.41
C GLU A 44 10.89 9.23 1.26
N LEU A 45 10.82 10.50 1.68
CA LEU A 45 9.65 11.03 2.39
C LEU A 45 8.41 11.03 1.49
N THR A 46 8.55 11.49 0.24
CA THR A 46 7.45 11.50 -0.74
C THR A 46 6.98 10.08 -1.05
N GLU A 47 7.90 9.15 -1.32
CA GLU A 47 7.57 7.74 -1.55
C GLU A 47 6.82 7.11 -0.37
N ASN A 48 7.26 7.40 0.87
CA ASN A 48 6.59 6.89 2.06
C ASN A 48 5.17 7.47 2.22
N LYS A 49 4.97 8.75 1.88
CA LYS A 49 3.62 9.35 1.85
C LYS A 49 2.74 8.71 0.80
N ILE A 50 3.24 8.50 -0.42
CA ILE A 50 2.52 7.80 -1.50
C ILE A 50 2.10 6.40 -1.04
N LYS A 51 3.03 5.63 -0.42
CA LYS A 51 2.72 4.30 0.14
C LYS A 51 1.64 4.35 1.22
N GLY A 52 1.68 5.35 2.09
CA GLY A 52 0.66 5.57 3.11
C GLY A 52 -0.73 5.84 2.51
N ILE A 53 -0.80 6.75 1.53
CA ILE A 53 -2.03 7.10 0.81
C ILE A 53 -2.58 5.87 0.07
N ARG A 54 -1.73 5.14 -0.65
CA ARG A 54 -2.09 3.88 -1.33
C ARG A 54 -2.76 2.90 -0.38
N ASN A 55 -2.18 2.69 0.81
CA ASN A 55 -2.73 1.75 1.78
C ASN A 55 -4.12 2.16 2.29
N LEU A 56 -4.36 3.46 2.46
CA LEU A 56 -5.68 3.98 2.84
C LEU A 56 -6.70 3.81 1.71
N TYR A 57 -6.30 4.03 0.46
CA TYR A 57 -7.15 3.79 -0.71
C TYR A 57 -7.49 2.31 -0.89
N LYS A 58 -6.48 1.42 -0.86
CA LYS A 58 -6.69 -0.05 -0.96
C LYS A 58 -7.63 -0.60 0.11
N ARG A 59 -7.61 -0.03 1.32
CA ARG A 59 -8.50 -0.41 2.43
C ARG A 59 -9.86 0.27 2.38
N GLN A 60 -10.18 0.99 1.30
CA GLN A 60 -11.42 1.74 1.11
C GLN A 60 -11.67 2.80 2.22
N VAL A 61 -10.63 3.22 2.93
CA VAL A 61 -10.70 4.33 3.88
C VAL A 61 -10.75 5.66 3.12
N TYR A 62 -10.02 5.75 2.02
CA TYR A 62 -10.13 6.84 1.05
C TYR A 62 -10.87 6.35 -0.19
N ASP A 63 -11.71 7.22 -0.74
CA ASP A 63 -12.24 7.07 -2.10
C ASP A 63 -11.26 7.66 -3.13
N ALA A 64 -11.61 7.56 -4.41
CA ALA A 64 -10.74 8.05 -5.48
C ALA A 64 -10.47 9.56 -5.40
N ASN A 65 -11.50 10.37 -5.14
CA ASN A 65 -11.38 11.83 -5.08
C ASN A 65 -10.45 12.25 -3.93
N LYS A 66 -10.67 11.71 -2.73
CA LYS A 66 -9.82 11.98 -1.58
C LYS A 66 -8.38 11.51 -1.79
N THR A 67 -8.19 10.39 -2.47
CA THR A 67 -6.85 9.87 -2.77
C THR A 67 -6.10 10.80 -3.73
N ILE A 68 -6.78 11.27 -4.78
CA ILE A 68 -6.24 12.26 -5.71
C ILE A 68 -5.88 13.56 -4.97
N ASP A 69 -6.79 14.07 -4.13
CA ASP A 69 -6.54 15.30 -3.36
C ASP A 69 -5.31 15.19 -2.46
N GLU A 70 -5.13 14.06 -1.76
CA GLU A 70 -3.96 13.84 -0.91
C GLU A 70 -2.66 13.65 -1.72
N LEU A 71 -2.72 13.04 -2.91
CA LEU A 71 -1.56 12.93 -3.80
C LEU A 71 -1.16 14.27 -4.40
N SER A 72 -2.12 15.11 -4.80
CA SER A 72 -1.85 16.44 -5.34
C SER A 72 -1.17 17.37 -4.33
N LYS A 73 -1.38 17.18 -3.03
CA LYS A 73 -0.66 17.91 -1.96
C LYS A 73 0.82 17.55 -1.86
N LEU A 74 1.27 16.52 -2.56
CA LEU A 74 2.69 16.13 -2.65
C LEU A 74 3.40 16.80 -3.84
N ASP A 75 2.73 17.75 -4.51
CA ASP A 75 3.21 18.45 -5.70
C ASP A 75 3.60 17.50 -6.86
N LEU A 76 2.94 16.34 -6.92
CA LEU A 76 3.13 15.37 -8.01
C LEU A 76 2.49 15.91 -9.31
N PRO A 77 3.12 15.68 -10.47
CA PRO A 77 2.50 15.93 -11.77
C PRO A 77 1.16 15.21 -11.90
N THR A 78 0.17 15.84 -12.54
CA THR A 78 -1.18 15.28 -12.72
C THR A 78 -1.14 13.89 -13.36
N GLN A 79 -0.31 13.70 -14.39
CA GLN A 79 -0.16 12.39 -15.07
C GLN A 79 0.31 11.30 -14.09
N GLU A 80 1.22 11.62 -13.17
CA GLU A 80 1.72 10.65 -12.19
C GLU A 80 0.61 10.23 -11.22
N VAL A 81 -0.25 11.18 -10.81
CA VAL A 81 -1.43 10.87 -9.98
C VAL A 81 -2.39 9.95 -10.72
N GLU A 82 -2.66 10.22 -12.00
CA GLU A 82 -3.53 9.37 -12.83
C GLU A 82 -2.99 7.94 -12.98
N ASP A 83 -1.69 7.82 -13.27
CA ASP A 83 -1.02 6.52 -13.42
C ASP A 83 -1.07 5.70 -12.12
N LEU A 84 -0.82 6.35 -10.97
CA LEU A 84 -0.94 5.72 -9.65
C LEU A 84 -2.38 5.25 -9.37
N MET A 85 -3.37 6.09 -9.65
CA MET A 85 -4.78 5.75 -9.44
C MET A 85 -5.24 4.60 -10.33
N GLN A 86 -4.80 4.58 -11.59
CA GLN A 86 -5.08 3.48 -12.51
C GLN A 86 -4.46 2.17 -12.02
N LEU A 87 -3.18 2.20 -11.62
CA LEU A 87 -2.50 1.03 -11.07
C LEU A 87 -3.25 0.48 -9.86
N TRP A 88 -3.59 1.34 -8.88
CA TRP A 88 -4.24 0.90 -7.64
C TRP A 88 -5.68 0.43 -7.84
N TYR A 89 -6.39 0.98 -8.83
CA TYR A 89 -7.69 0.45 -9.23
C TYR A 89 -7.61 -1.03 -9.61
N TYR A 90 -6.62 -1.41 -10.43
CA TYR A 90 -6.42 -2.81 -10.81
C TYR A 90 -5.98 -3.68 -9.63
N GLU A 91 -5.15 -3.16 -8.72
CA GLU A 91 -4.76 -3.89 -7.51
C GLU A 91 -5.97 -4.22 -6.61
N ILE A 92 -6.91 -3.28 -6.45
CA ILE A 92 -8.14 -3.52 -5.68
C ILE A 92 -9.05 -4.51 -6.40
N LYS A 93 -9.15 -4.43 -7.74
CA LYS A 93 -9.96 -5.37 -8.53
C LYS A 93 -9.38 -6.78 -8.56
N ALA A 94 -8.07 -6.91 -8.42
CA ALA A 94 -7.38 -8.18 -8.31
C ALA A 94 -7.46 -8.79 -6.91
N ASP A 95 -7.66 -7.97 -5.87
CA ASP A 95 -7.86 -8.47 -4.51
C ASP A 95 -9.23 -9.19 -4.44
N PRO A 96 -9.26 -10.50 -4.09
CA PRO A 96 -10.51 -11.21 -3.95
C PRO A 96 -11.37 -10.53 -2.87
N PRO A 97 -12.69 -10.46 -3.06
CA PRO A 97 -13.58 -9.90 -2.06
C PRO A 97 -13.38 -10.59 -0.69
N ASN A 98 -13.66 -9.87 0.40
CA ASN A 98 -13.72 -10.48 1.73
C ASN A 98 -14.92 -11.42 1.78
N LEU A 99 -14.68 -12.69 1.49
CA LEU A 99 -15.69 -13.74 1.52
C LEU A 99 -15.87 -14.25 2.96
N TRP A 100 -17.06 -14.74 3.28
CA TRP A 100 -17.27 -15.51 4.50
C TRP A 100 -16.44 -16.79 4.47
N THR A 101 -16.06 -17.31 5.65
CA THR A 101 -15.45 -18.64 5.70
C THR A 101 -16.47 -19.70 5.28
N THR A 102 -16.01 -20.86 4.80
CA THR A 102 -16.88 -21.99 4.47
C THR A 102 -17.87 -22.29 5.61
N ALA A 103 -17.40 -22.34 6.85
CA ALA A 103 -18.24 -22.61 8.01
C ALA A 103 -19.29 -21.51 8.27
N GLN A 104 -18.91 -20.24 8.10
CA GLN A 104 -19.85 -19.11 8.22
C GLN A 104 -20.93 -19.17 7.13
N THR A 105 -20.52 -19.36 5.87
CA THR A 105 -21.44 -19.48 4.73
C THR A 105 -22.47 -20.59 4.96
N LEU A 106 -22.01 -21.80 5.32
CA LEU A 106 -22.91 -22.93 5.60
C LEU A 106 -23.84 -22.68 6.79
N THR A 107 -23.32 -22.05 7.85
CA THR A 107 -24.14 -21.67 9.01
C THR A 107 -25.21 -20.65 8.63
N PHE A 108 -24.90 -19.69 7.75
CA PHE A 108 -25.85 -18.68 7.32
C PHE A 108 -26.92 -19.24 6.39
N ILE A 109 -26.58 -20.18 5.51
CA ILE A 109 -27.57 -20.91 4.70
C ILE A 109 -28.50 -21.70 5.63
N LYS A 110 -27.95 -22.50 6.55
CA LYS A 110 -28.74 -23.34 7.48
C LYS A 110 -29.68 -22.53 8.39
N LYS A 111 -29.31 -21.28 8.70
CA LYS A 111 -30.12 -20.35 9.50
C LYS A 111 -31.04 -19.47 8.65
N ASP A 112 -31.13 -19.70 7.35
CA ASP A 112 -31.90 -18.89 6.40
C ASP A 112 -31.55 -17.39 6.42
N LEU A 113 -30.32 -17.05 6.85
CA LEU A 113 -29.81 -15.67 6.84
C LEU A 113 -29.37 -15.24 5.43
N ILE A 114 -29.06 -16.22 4.57
CA ILE A 114 -28.82 -16.04 3.14
C ILE A 114 -29.51 -17.18 2.38
N THR A 115 -29.83 -16.96 1.10
CA THR A 115 -30.39 -18.01 0.24
C THR A 115 -29.35 -19.06 -0.12
N ARG A 116 -29.80 -20.28 -0.45
CA ARG A 116 -28.94 -21.34 -0.99
C ARG A 116 -28.13 -20.86 -2.19
N ASP A 117 -28.77 -20.25 -3.19
CA ASP A 117 -28.11 -19.76 -4.39
C ASP A 117 -27.03 -18.72 -4.07
N ARG A 118 -27.30 -17.81 -3.11
CA ARG A 118 -26.29 -16.85 -2.68
C ARG A 118 -25.10 -17.53 -2.01
N GLY A 119 -25.34 -18.55 -1.19
CA GLY A 119 -24.30 -19.37 -0.57
C GLY A 119 -23.46 -20.16 -1.56
N ILE A 120 -24.06 -20.67 -2.64
CA ILE A 120 -23.35 -21.34 -3.75
C ILE A 120 -22.41 -20.36 -4.44
N VAL A 121 -22.87 -19.13 -4.76
CA VAL A 121 -22.02 -18.09 -5.34
C VAL A 121 -20.84 -17.76 -4.42
N GLU A 122 -21.07 -17.70 -3.10
CA GLU A 122 -20.01 -17.47 -2.13
C GLU A 122 -18.96 -18.60 -2.15
N LEU A 123 -19.39 -19.86 -2.12
CA LEU A 123 -18.48 -21.02 -2.13
C LEU A 123 -17.68 -21.11 -3.45
N LYS A 124 -18.28 -20.75 -4.59
CA LYS A 124 -17.57 -20.64 -5.87
C LYS A 124 -16.51 -19.54 -5.82
N ALA A 125 -16.84 -18.38 -5.24
CA ALA A 125 -15.89 -17.29 -5.08
C ALA A 125 -14.73 -17.67 -4.12
N ILE A 126 -14.97 -18.53 -3.12
CA ILE A 126 -13.93 -19.08 -2.23
C ILE A 126 -13.00 -20.05 -2.98
N GLY A 127 -13.47 -20.65 -4.09
CA GLY A 127 -12.69 -21.51 -4.97
C GLY A 127 -13.10 -22.98 -4.98
N TYR A 128 -14.28 -23.33 -4.45
CA TYR A 128 -14.80 -24.69 -4.55
C TYR A 128 -15.38 -24.98 -5.94
N ASP A 129 -15.18 -26.21 -6.41
CA ASP A 129 -15.86 -26.74 -7.58
C ASP A 129 -17.31 -27.18 -7.26
N ASP A 130 -18.05 -27.54 -8.30
CA ASP A 130 -19.46 -27.95 -8.19
C ASP A 130 -19.62 -29.22 -7.34
N GLU A 131 -18.66 -30.16 -7.36
CA GLU A 131 -18.73 -31.41 -6.58
C GLU A 131 -18.66 -31.12 -5.07
N HIS A 132 -17.69 -30.32 -4.64
CA HIS A 132 -17.53 -29.96 -3.24
C HIS A 132 -18.73 -29.15 -2.73
N ILE A 133 -19.24 -28.23 -3.55
CA ILE A 133 -20.42 -27.44 -3.21
C ILE A 133 -21.63 -28.34 -2.99
N ASP A 134 -21.88 -29.30 -3.88
CA ASP A 134 -22.97 -30.26 -3.76
C ASP A 134 -22.90 -31.06 -2.45
N VAL A 135 -21.71 -31.54 -2.08
CA VAL A 135 -21.50 -32.25 -0.81
C VAL A 135 -21.85 -31.36 0.38
N TYR A 136 -21.39 -30.10 0.38
CA TYR A 136 -21.72 -29.16 1.45
C TYR A 136 -23.20 -28.84 1.52
N MET A 137 -23.89 -28.64 0.39
CA MET A 137 -25.32 -28.35 0.35
C MET A 137 -26.14 -29.50 0.94
N ARG A 138 -25.79 -30.76 0.65
CA ARG A 138 -26.44 -31.94 1.25
C ARG A 138 -26.16 -32.08 2.74
N SER A 139 -25.03 -31.58 3.23
CA SER A 139 -24.64 -31.69 4.65
C SER A 139 -25.40 -30.75 5.59
N ILE A 140 -26.05 -29.72 5.03
CA ILE A 140 -26.78 -28.70 5.78
C ILE A 140 -28.31 -28.78 5.61
N GLU A 141 -28.78 -29.66 4.72
CA GLU A 141 -30.17 -30.14 4.68
C GLU A 141 -30.51 -30.95 5.95
#